data_AF-A0A923BJN1-F1
#
_entry.id   AF-A0A923BJN1-F1
#
_cell.length_a   1.000
_cell.length_b   1.000
_cell.length_c   1.000
_cell.angle_alpha   90.00
_cell.angle_beta   90.00
_cell.angle_gamma   90.00
#
_symmetry.space_group_name_H-M   'P 1'
#
loop_
_entity.id
_entity.type
_entity.pdbx_description
1 polymer ?
#
loop_
_entity_poly.entity_id
_entity_poly.type
_entity_poly.pdbx_seq_one_letter_code
_entity_poly.pdbx_strand_id
1 'polypeptide(L)'
;MPESVHREPAARFVEWALAELEMPFERGDGELIVELPEADRTIFDGKSSLRLATTVAASTDQEPLAWDGRFGHWLHEQLSKTAAAVHARPLRQPMAVNDVTAKLFAAYAVEGGQVHLAGCQLTDHPFLRLSFAADGDAEVRHIFVAPDGSSVSDELVPQLGLDELQPIVKHPPRLDEGALRSLIAAGRRIAAKQSTSRDPSAATVEPLAATVLWVRHAEGRLQFTIGAFTVDHPFSSWAALLKPEPYVGKDSGVGAFKLGATDDGRIEPADEIAVCQKSGRRVLRQELVQCGVTGLRVLPEFTEICSVSGLPTLRGEFVACKRCRQRVSKAVLSEGVCSACRGLAKVSKDDPRLVWIFGEHPGLDRWKHWQLAETQGVYIAQASSLLRELLVVIEKETLAIRRIAQRSRLSKTWVDLDEASRGDLLK
;
A
#
# COMPACT_ATOMS: atom_id res chain seq x y z
N MET A 1 -24.53 -34.85 10.07
CA MET A 1 -23.48 -34.11 10.81
C MET A 1 -22.62 -33.36 9.80
N PRO A 2 -22.29 -32.07 10.00
CA PRO A 2 -21.41 -31.34 9.09
C PRO A 2 -19.99 -31.92 9.09
N GLU A 3 -19.40 -32.02 7.89
CA GLU A 3 -17.95 -32.17 7.76
C GLU A 3 -17.32 -30.81 8.06
N SER A 4 -16.60 -30.72 9.18
CA SER A 4 -15.85 -29.54 9.58
C SER A 4 -14.49 -29.95 10.10
N VAL A 5 -13.46 -29.24 9.65
CA VAL A 5 -12.08 -29.37 10.15
C VAL A 5 -11.91 -28.73 11.53
N HIS A 6 -12.85 -27.87 11.94
CA HIS A 6 -12.86 -27.22 13.24
C HIS A 6 -13.57 -28.11 14.25
N ARG A 7 -12.78 -28.77 15.08
CA ARG A 7 -13.24 -29.69 16.11
C ARG A 7 -12.44 -29.55 17.39
N GLU A 8 -13.06 -29.85 18.51
CA GLU A 8 -12.40 -29.92 19.81
C GLU A 8 -12.82 -31.18 20.57
N PRO A 9 -11.98 -31.67 21.52
CA PRO A 9 -12.39 -32.76 22.40
C PRO A 9 -13.63 -32.37 23.19
N ALA A 10 -14.57 -33.30 23.33
CA ALA A 10 -15.80 -33.10 24.08
C ALA A 10 -15.53 -32.56 25.50
N ALA A 11 -14.47 -33.01 26.16
CA ALA A 11 -14.09 -32.52 27.49
C ALA A 11 -13.86 -31.01 27.51
N ARG A 12 -13.18 -30.46 26.50
CA ARG A 12 -12.91 -29.03 26.36
C ARG A 12 -14.21 -28.24 26.12
N PHE A 13 -15.11 -28.76 25.29
CA PHE A 13 -16.42 -28.14 25.08
C PHE A 13 -17.27 -28.17 26.37
N VAL A 14 -17.24 -29.26 27.13
CA VAL A 14 -17.96 -29.39 28.41
C VAL A 14 -17.42 -28.42 29.46
N GLU A 15 -16.10 -28.29 29.59
CA GLU A 15 -15.48 -27.27 30.45
C GLU A 15 -16.00 -25.85 30.10
N TRP A 16 -16.04 -25.52 28.80
CA TRP A 16 -16.57 -24.24 28.34
C TRP A 16 -18.07 -24.08 28.64
N ALA A 17 -18.89 -25.11 28.39
CA ALA A 17 -20.32 -25.07 28.63
C ALA A 17 -20.66 -24.93 30.12
N LEU A 18 -19.95 -25.63 31.00
CA LEU A 18 -20.11 -25.51 32.45
C LEU A 18 -19.71 -24.12 32.94
N ALA A 19 -18.62 -23.56 32.43
CA ALA A 19 -18.21 -22.19 32.76
C ALA A 19 -19.27 -21.16 32.36
N GLU A 20 -19.92 -21.34 31.20
CA GLU A 20 -21.02 -20.48 30.75
C GLU A 20 -22.27 -20.59 31.63
N LEU A 21 -22.58 -21.81 32.07
CA LEU A 21 -23.69 -22.06 33.00
C LEU A 21 -23.36 -21.65 34.44
N GLU A 22 -22.19 -21.03 34.68
CA GLU A 22 -21.66 -20.68 36.00
C GLU A 22 -21.62 -21.89 36.97
N MET A 23 -21.41 -23.10 36.42
CA MET A 23 -21.38 -24.33 37.18
C MET A 23 -19.97 -24.62 37.69
N PRO A 24 -19.78 -24.82 39.02
CA PRO A 24 -18.46 -25.15 39.55
C PRO A 24 -17.98 -26.50 39.04
N PHE A 25 -16.73 -26.55 38.60
CA PHE A 25 -16.07 -27.79 38.23
C PHE A 25 -14.58 -27.76 38.53
N GLU A 26 -14.01 -28.94 38.75
CA GLU A 26 -12.58 -29.14 38.95
C GLU A 26 -12.04 -30.13 37.92
N ARG A 27 -10.84 -29.86 37.42
CA ARG A 27 -10.15 -30.72 36.47
C ARG A 27 -9.17 -31.64 37.19
N GLY A 28 -9.40 -32.94 37.07
CA GLY A 28 -8.52 -34.00 37.55
C GLY A 28 -7.70 -34.62 36.41
N ASP A 29 -6.86 -35.60 36.75
CA ASP A 29 -6.13 -36.40 35.77
C ASP A 29 -7.09 -37.42 35.13
N GLY A 30 -7.48 -37.16 33.88
CA GLY A 30 -8.40 -38.02 33.13
C GLY A 30 -9.89 -37.90 33.52
N GLU A 31 -10.26 -36.93 34.36
CA GLU A 31 -11.64 -36.68 34.77
C GLU A 31 -11.99 -35.21 34.99
N LEU A 32 -13.28 -34.91 34.91
CA LEU A 32 -13.89 -33.63 35.28
C LEU A 32 -14.87 -33.85 36.42
N ILE A 33 -14.72 -33.12 37.52
CA ILE A 33 -15.63 -33.19 38.68
C ILE A 33 -16.54 -31.98 38.63
N VAL A 34 -17.84 -32.21 38.44
CA VAL A 34 -18.86 -31.14 38.30
C VAL A 34 -19.70 -31.10 39.57
N GLU A 35 -19.84 -29.93 40.20
CA GLU A 35 -20.77 -29.75 41.31
C GLU A 35 -22.21 -29.58 40.79
N LEU A 36 -23.13 -30.40 41.28
CA LEU A 36 -24.52 -30.40 40.83
C LEU A 36 -25.39 -29.49 41.73
N PRO A 37 -26.16 -28.56 41.13
CA PRO A 37 -27.19 -27.81 41.83
C PRO A 37 -28.18 -28.75 42.51
N GLU A 38 -28.71 -28.35 43.67
CA GLU A 38 -29.62 -29.19 44.45
C GLU A 38 -30.82 -29.68 43.63
N ALA A 39 -31.33 -28.83 42.74
CA ALA A 39 -32.45 -29.13 41.84
C ALA A 39 -32.14 -30.25 40.82
N ASP A 40 -30.88 -30.45 40.45
CA ASP A 40 -30.47 -31.43 39.43
C ASP A 40 -29.99 -32.76 40.03
N ARG A 41 -29.76 -32.83 41.34
CA ARG A 41 -29.19 -34.03 42.00
C ARG A 41 -30.05 -35.28 41.80
N THR A 42 -31.38 -35.15 41.74
CA THR A 42 -32.28 -36.28 41.52
C THR A 42 -32.13 -36.93 40.15
N ILE A 43 -31.63 -36.18 39.15
CA ILE A 43 -31.33 -36.70 37.81
C ILE A 43 -30.12 -37.66 37.87
N PHE A 44 -29.22 -37.42 38.82
CA PHE A 44 -27.97 -38.17 39.01
C PHE A 44 -27.97 -38.95 40.33
N ASP A 45 -29.08 -39.63 40.63
CA ASP A 45 -29.19 -40.57 41.75
C ASP A 45 -28.90 -39.95 43.14
N GLY A 46 -29.18 -38.64 43.29
CA GLY A 46 -28.96 -37.88 44.52
C GLY A 46 -27.53 -37.40 44.75
N LYS A 47 -26.61 -37.61 43.80
CA LYS A 47 -25.21 -37.20 43.94
C LYS A 47 -25.08 -35.67 43.96
N SER A 48 -24.23 -35.16 44.84
CA SER A 48 -23.88 -33.73 44.91
C SER A 48 -22.81 -33.32 43.89
N SER A 49 -22.05 -34.28 43.38
CA SER A 49 -21.00 -34.08 42.40
C SER A 49 -20.97 -35.23 41.40
N LEU A 50 -20.64 -34.92 40.15
CA LEU A 50 -20.53 -35.87 39.07
C LEU A 50 -19.08 -35.98 38.61
N ARG A 51 -18.56 -37.20 38.47
CA ARG A 51 -17.22 -37.46 37.91
C ARG A 51 -17.38 -37.90 36.47
N LEU A 52 -16.90 -37.11 35.52
CA LEU A 52 -16.97 -37.39 34.10
C LEU A 52 -15.63 -37.90 33.61
N ALA A 53 -15.59 -39.03 32.92
CA ALA A 53 -14.38 -39.54 32.31
C ALA A 53 -14.01 -38.68 31.09
N THR A 54 -12.84 -38.03 31.11
CA THR A 54 -12.34 -37.26 29.95
C THR A 54 -11.46 -38.12 29.03
N THR A 55 -11.31 -39.41 29.35
CA THR A 55 -10.59 -40.41 28.54
C THR A 55 -11.49 -41.61 28.25
N VAL A 56 -11.12 -42.41 27.26
CA VAL A 56 -11.94 -43.53 26.76
C VAL A 56 -12.15 -44.63 27.81
N ALA A 57 -11.27 -44.73 28.82
CA ALA A 57 -11.35 -45.73 29.88
C ALA A 57 -12.05 -45.16 31.12
N ALA A 58 -13.37 -45.05 31.10
CA ALA A 58 -14.15 -44.70 32.29
C ALA A 58 -14.04 -45.82 33.34
N SER A 59 -13.76 -45.45 34.58
CA SER A 59 -13.92 -46.36 35.73
C SER A 59 -15.41 -46.53 36.07
N THR A 60 -15.77 -47.57 36.83
CA THR A 60 -17.16 -47.84 37.27
C THR A 60 -17.83 -46.69 38.02
N ASP A 61 -17.06 -45.77 38.60
CA ASP A 61 -17.55 -44.63 39.36
C ASP A 61 -17.63 -43.32 38.53
N GLN A 62 -17.27 -43.38 37.25
CA GLN A 62 -17.29 -42.25 36.32
C GLN A 62 -18.41 -42.39 35.29
N GLU A 63 -19.09 -41.29 35.00
CA GLU A 63 -19.98 -41.20 33.85
C GLU A 63 -19.15 -40.99 32.57
N PRO A 64 -19.46 -41.71 31.48
CA PRO A 64 -18.82 -41.45 30.19
C PRO A 64 -19.23 -40.08 29.67
N LEU A 65 -18.29 -39.40 29.00
CA LEU A 65 -18.56 -38.14 28.31
C LEU A 65 -19.23 -38.38 26.95
N ALA A 66 -20.42 -38.96 26.97
CA ALA A 66 -21.21 -39.31 25.81
C ALA A 66 -22.40 -38.37 25.63
N TRP A 67 -22.60 -37.86 24.41
CA TRP A 67 -23.63 -36.86 24.11
C TRP A 67 -25.06 -37.40 24.17
N ASP A 68 -25.24 -38.69 23.90
CA ASP A 68 -26.48 -39.45 24.04
C ASP A 68 -26.68 -40.02 25.47
N GLY A 69 -25.72 -39.79 26.36
CA GLY A 69 -25.77 -40.17 27.76
C GLY A 69 -26.60 -39.23 28.62
N ARG A 70 -26.83 -39.61 29.89
CA ARG A 70 -27.59 -38.81 30.87
C ARG A 70 -27.04 -37.39 31.02
N PHE A 71 -25.72 -37.28 31.18
CA PHE A 71 -25.05 -35.98 31.30
C PHE A 71 -25.16 -35.14 30.02
N GLY A 72 -24.96 -35.74 28.84
CA GLY A 72 -25.07 -35.05 27.56
C GLY A 72 -26.46 -34.44 27.34
N HIS A 73 -27.52 -35.22 27.58
CA HIS A 73 -28.90 -34.74 27.51
C HIS A 73 -29.18 -33.62 28.52
N TRP A 74 -28.74 -33.78 29.76
CA TRP A 74 -28.91 -32.76 30.79
C TRP A 74 -28.17 -31.46 30.42
N LEU A 75 -26.92 -31.53 29.97
CA LEU A 75 -26.14 -30.35 29.59
C LEU A 75 -26.78 -29.63 28.41
N HIS A 76 -27.26 -30.36 27.41
CA HIS A 76 -28.00 -29.80 26.28
C HIS A 76 -29.29 -29.09 26.73
N GLU A 77 -30.03 -29.67 27.69
CA GLU A 77 -31.22 -29.04 28.26
C GLU A 77 -30.88 -27.75 29.02
N GLN A 78 -29.82 -27.74 29.83
CA GLN A 78 -29.39 -26.55 30.56
C GLN A 78 -28.93 -25.43 29.62
N LEU A 79 -28.15 -25.76 28.58
CA LEU A 79 -27.75 -24.79 27.56
C LEU A 79 -28.96 -24.18 26.84
N SER A 80 -29.99 -24.99 26.57
CA SER A 80 -31.22 -24.54 25.92
C SER A 80 -32.08 -23.61 26.80
N LYS A 81 -31.93 -23.68 28.13
CA LYS A 81 -32.69 -22.85 29.09
C LYS A 81 -32.08 -21.46 29.33
N THR A 82 -30.77 -21.30 29.12
CA THR A 82 -30.02 -20.13 29.61
C THR A 82 -30.16 -18.91 28.68
N ALA A 83 -30.15 -19.12 27.36
CA ALA A 83 -30.45 -18.11 26.34
C ALA A 83 -30.58 -18.76 24.96
N ALA A 84 -31.16 -18.05 23.99
CA ALA A 84 -31.19 -18.51 22.59
C ALA A 84 -29.78 -18.69 21.98
N ALA A 85 -28.77 -18.01 22.53
CA ALA A 85 -27.36 -18.23 22.22
C ALA A 85 -26.46 -17.74 23.37
N VAL A 86 -25.31 -18.39 23.50
CA VAL A 86 -24.21 -18.00 24.40
C VAL A 86 -23.40 -16.87 23.77
N HIS A 87 -22.86 -15.94 24.55
CA HIS A 87 -22.05 -14.84 24.03
C HIS A 87 -20.56 -15.02 24.41
N ALA A 88 -19.69 -15.03 23.40
CA ALA A 88 -18.26 -15.16 23.59
C ALA A 88 -17.50 -14.17 22.70
N ARG A 89 -16.19 -14.11 22.86
CA ARG A 89 -15.28 -13.37 21.98
C ARG A 89 -13.96 -14.11 21.82
N PRO A 90 -13.19 -13.85 20.75
CA PRO A 90 -11.84 -14.37 20.63
C PRO A 90 -10.97 -13.96 21.83
N LEU A 91 -10.17 -14.89 22.35
CA LEU A 91 -9.34 -14.69 23.54
C LEU A 91 -8.30 -13.57 23.31
N ARG A 92 -7.72 -13.51 22.11
CA ARG A 92 -6.60 -12.63 21.76
C ARG A 92 -7.01 -11.36 21.00
N GLN A 93 -8.30 -11.02 20.95
CA GLN A 93 -8.73 -9.82 20.23
C GLN A 93 -8.33 -8.53 20.95
N PRO A 94 -7.96 -7.46 20.22
CA PRO A 94 -7.75 -6.14 20.80
C PRO A 94 -8.98 -5.62 21.56
N MET A 95 -8.76 -5.17 22.79
CA MET A 95 -9.83 -4.75 23.71
C MET A 95 -9.93 -3.23 23.86
N ALA A 96 -8.88 -2.50 23.49
CA ALA A 96 -8.86 -1.05 23.49
C ALA A 96 -8.19 -0.50 22.23
N VAL A 97 -8.47 0.78 21.94
CA VAL A 97 -7.83 1.51 20.84
C VAL A 97 -6.29 1.50 20.99
N ASN A 98 -5.77 1.56 22.22
CA ASN A 98 -4.34 1.54 22.47
C ASN A 98 -3.67 0.24 21.98
N ASP A 99 -4.35 -0.91 22.09
CA ASP A 99 -3.85 -2.21 21.61
C ASP A 99 -3.62 -2.19 20.08
N VAL A 100 -4.48 -1.46 19.36
CA VAL A 100 -4.38 -1.25 17.91
C VAL A 100 -3.23 -0.30 17.57
N THR A 101 -3.13 0.84 18.27
CA THR A 101 -2.11 1.86 17.96
C THR A 101 -0.69 1.36 18.11
N ALA A 102 -0.39 0.58 19.15
CA ALA A 102 0.94 0.04 19.39
C ALA A 102 1.44 -0.81 18.21
N LYS A 103 0.55 -1.61 17.61
CA LYS A 103 0.85 -2.46 16.45
C LYS A 103 1.07 -1.64 15.18
N LEU A 104 0.24 -0.62 14.96
CA LEU A 104 0.31 0.20 13.74
C LEU A 104 1.51 1.16 13.76
N PHE A 105 1.73 1.87 14.87
CA PHE A 105 2.71 2.95 14.92
C PHE A 105 4.14 2.45 14.79
N ALA A 106 4.43 1.26 15.34
CA ALA A 106 5.76 0.65 15.30
C ALA A 106 6.31 0.43 13.89
N ALA A 107 5.45 0.42 12.88
CA ALA A 107 5.86 0.24 11.49
C ALA A 107 6.45 1.51 10.86
N TYR A 108 6.05 2.70 11.33
CA TYR A 108 6.34 3.96 10.64
C TYR A 108 7.50 4.72 11.26
N ALA A 109 8.33 5.30 10.39
CA ALA A 109 9.38 6.25 10.76
C ALA A 109 9.09 7.61 10.13
N VAL A 110 8.87 8.64 10.95
CA VAL A 110 8.49 9.98 10.49
C VAL A 110 9.64 10.97 10.76
N GLU A 111 10.31 11.43 9.71
CA GLU A 111 11.44 12.37 9.82
C GLU A 111 11.00 13.71 10.40
N GLY A 112 11.48 14.06 11.59
CA GLY A 112 11.15 15.34 12.23
C GLY A 112 9.66 15.49 12.57
N GLY A 113 8.95 14.37 12.74
CA GLY A 113 7.52 14.36 12.97
C GLY A 113 7.06 13.19 13.82
N GLN A 114 5.75 12.96 13.81
CA GLN A 114 5.07 12.00 14.67
C GLN A 114 3.86 11.40 13.96
N VAL A 115 3.49 10.20 14.37
CA VAL A 115 2.26 9.51 13.97
C VAL A 115 1.30 9.49 15.16
N HIS A 116 0.05 9.82 14.91
CA HIS A 116 -1.04 9.75 15.88
C HIS A 116 -2.24 9.03 15.30
N LEU A 117 -3.20 8.71 16.16
CA LEU A 117 -4.48 8.18 15.74
C LEU A 117 -5.52 9.30 15.71
N ALA A 118 -6.14 9.52 14.56
CA ALA A 118 -7.14 10.57 14.35
C ALA A 118 -8.52 9.95 14.10
N GLY A 119 -9.21 9.64 15.19
CA GLY A 119 -10.48 8.93 15.19
C GLY A 119 -10.27 7.44 14.91
N CYS A 120 -10.56 6.62 15.91
CA CYS A 120 -10.61 5.17 15.77
C CYS A 120 -11.84 4.64 16.49
N GLN A 121 -12.56 3.77 15.81
CA GLN A 121 -13.72 3.08 16.33
C GLN A 121 -13.43 1.58 16.33
N LEU A 122 -13.80 0.94 17.44
CA LEU A 122 -13.86 -0.51 17.55
C LEU A 122 -15.33 -0.90 17.62
N THR A 123 -15.82 -1.57 16.58
CA THR A 123 -17.20 -2.03 16.48
C THR A 123 -17.25 -3.54 16.66
N ASP A 124 -18.16 -4.02 17.50
CA ASP A 124 -18.39 -5.45 17.69
C ASP A 124 -19.31 -5.99 16.58
N HIS A 125 -18.88 -7.04 15.88
CA HIS A 125 -19.67 -7.73 14.86
C HIS A 125 -20.01 -9.16 15.30
N PRO A 126 -21.28 -9.60 15.13
CA PRO A 126 -21.72 -10.92 15.58
C PRO A 126 -21.43 -11.98 14.52
N PHE A 127 -20.42 -12.80 14.78
CA PHE A 127 -20.26 -14.10 14.13
C PHE A 127 -21.06 -15.16 14.90
N LEU A 128 -21.39 -16.27 14.26
CA LEU A 128 -22.06 -17.39 14.92
C LEU A 128 -21.21 -18.65 14.82
N ARG A 129 -21.03 -19.33 15.95
CA ARG A 129 -20.55 -20.71 16.02
C ARG A 129 -21.73 -21.63 16.34
N LEU A 130 -21.99 -22.62 15.49
CA LEU A 130 -22.89 -23.73 15.83
C LEU A 130 -22.04 -24.96 16.14
N SER A 131 -22.30 -25.59 17.28
CA SER A 131 -21.54 -26.74 17.76
C SER A 131 -22.39 -28.00 17.68
N PHE A 132 -21.83 -29.09 17.15
CA PHE A 132 -22.52 -30.36 16.92
C PHE A 132 -21.76 -31.50 17.58
N ALA A 133 -22.49 -32.40 18.24
CA ALA A 133 -21.93 -33.68 18.67
C ALA A 133 -21.49 -34.49 17.44
N ALA A 134 -20.32 -35.13 17.52
CA ALA A 134 -19.94 -36.15 16.56
C ALA A 134 -20.55 -37.51 16.92
N ASP A 135 -20.95 -38.29 15.91
CA ASP A 135 -21.48 -39.65 16.13
C ASP A 135 -20.37 -40.57 16.64
N GLY A 136 -20.54 -41.15 17.83
CA GLY A 136 -19.65 -42.17 18.40
C GLY A 136 -18.29 -41.70 18.93
N ASP A 137 -17.91 -40.44 18.69
CA ASP A 137 -16.62 -39.86 19.11
C ASP A 137 -16.82 -38.81 20.22
N ALA A 138 -15.87 -38.77 21.16
CA ALA A 138 -15.74 -37.71 22.16
C ALA A 138 -15.22 -36.39 21.55
N GLU A 139 -15.80 -35.97 20.41
CA GLU A 139 -15.47 -34.75 19.68
C GLU A 139 -16.71 -33.89 19.47
N VAL A 140 -16.50 -32.57 19.41
CA VAL A 140 -17.49 -31.58 19.00
C VAL A 140 -16.99 -30.90 17.75
N ARG A 141 -17.86 -30.76 16.74
CA ARG A 141 -17.56 -30.08 15.48
C ARG A 141 -18.24 -28.72 15.44
N HIS A 142 -17.54 -27.74 14.90
CA HIS A 142 -18.04 -26.37 14.81
C HIS A 142 -18.19 -25.94 13.37
N ILE A 143 -19.25 -25.20 13.08
CA ILE A 143 -19.33 -24.38 11.87
C ILE A 143 -19.40 -22.91 12.26
N PHE A 144 -18.87 -22.06 11.40
CA PHE A 144 -18.80 -20.63 11.64
C PHE A 144 -19.55 -19.87 10.54
N VAL A 145 -20.36 -18.91 10.97
CA VAL A 145 -21.17 -18.06 10.10
C VAL A 145 -20.74 -16.61 10.32
N ALA A 146 -20.47 -15.91 9.22
CA ALA A 146 -20.16 -14.49 9.20
C ALA A 146 -21.43 -13.63 9.45
N PRO A 147 -21.29 -12.34 9.79
CA PRO A 147 -22.43 -11.46 10.05
C PRO A 147 -23.44 -11.33 8.90
N ASP A 148 -23.01 -11.57 7.66
CA ASP A 148 -23.86 -11.56 6.46
C ASP A 148 -24.57 -12.91 6.19
N GLY A 149 -24.37 -13.91 7.06
CA GLY A 149 -24.94 -15.25 6.94
C GLY A 149 -24.13 -16.21 6.05
N SER A 150 -22.98 -15.79 5.52
CA SER A 150 -22.08 -16.66 4.75
C SER A 150 -21.23 -17.57 5.66
N SER A 151 -20.64 -18.63 5.10
CA SER A 151 -19.68 -19.47 5.84
C SER A 151 -18.36 -18.72 6.00
N VAL A 152 -17.76 -18.77 7.19
CA VAL A 152 -16.36 -18.35 7.38
C VAL A 152 -15.46 -19.41 6.77
N SER A 153 -14.38 -19.00 6.10
CA SER A 153 -13.42 -19.96 5.52
C SER A 153 -12.52 -20.57 6.59
N ASP A 154 -12.03 -21.78 6.33
CA ASP A 154 -11.18 -22.52 7.26
C ASP A 154 -9.88 -21.76 7.58
N GLU A 155 -9.36 -20.95 6.65
CA GLU A 155 -8.18 -20.11 6.87
C GLU A 155 -8.48 -18.89 7.75
N LEU A 156 -9.70 -18.36 7.73
CA LEU A 156 -10.07 -17.14 8.43
C LEU A 156 -10.43 -17.41 9.90
N VAL A 157 -10.99 -18.59 10.20
CA VAL A 157 -11.34 -19.03 11.57
C VAL A 157 -10.17 -18.88 12.56
N PRO A 158 -8.98 -19.48 12.34
CA PRO A 158 -7.87 -19.36 13.27
C PRO A 158 -7.24 -17.97 13.26
N GLN A 159 -7.31 -17.25 12.14
CA GLN A 159 -6.81 -15.88 12.04
C GLN A 159 -7.62 -14.92 12.94
N LEU A 160 -8.94 -15.08 12.97
CA LEU A 160 -9.83 -14.32 13.86
C LEU A 160 -9.91 -14.88 15.28
N GLY A 161 -9.36 -16.08 15.52
CA GLY A 161 -9.40 -16.77 16.81
C GLY A 161 -10.80 -17.24 17.20
N LEU A 162 -11.62 -17.68 16.23
CA LEU A 162 -13.00 -18.12 16.50
C LEU A 162 -13.07 -19.49 17.21
N ASP A 163 -11.94 -20.21 17.27
CA ASP A 163 -11.72 -21.49 17.95
C ASP A 163 -11.12 -21.35 19.37
N GLU A 164 -10.61 -20.16 19.71
CA GLU A 164 -10.07 -19.82 21.02
C GLU A 164 -10.89 -18.71 21.68
N LEU A 165 -11.87 -19.11 22.47
CA LEU A 165 -12.90 -18.21 22.98
C LEU A 165 -12.76 -17.93 24.47
N GLN A 166 -13.21 -16.75 24.87
CA GLN A 166 -13.50 -16.41 26.25
C GLN A 166 -14.99 -16.00 26.38
N PRO A 167 -15.72 -16.49 27.39
CA PRO A 167 -17.10 -16.08 27.65
C PRO A 167 -17.25 -14.58 27.91
N ILE A 168 -18.42 -14.02 27.58
CA ILE A 168 -18.81 -12.65 27.94
C ILE A 168 -19.96 -12.73 28.95
N VAL A 169 -19.58 -12.91 30.23
CA VAL A 169 -20.54 -13.10 31.33
C VAL A 169 -21.31 -11.83 31.68
N LYS A 170 -20.73 -10.64 31.44
CA LYS A 170 -21.33 -9.35 31.81
C LYS A 170 -21.52 -8.45 30.59
N HIS A 171 -22.76 -8.02 30.38
CA HIS A 171 -23.16 -7.05 29.37
C HIS A 171 -22.65 -7.36 27.96
N PRO A 172 -23.02 -8.51 27.36
CA PRO A 172 -22.69 -8.76 25.98
C PRO A 172 -23.31 -7.67 25.08
N PRO A 173 -22.67 -7.37 23.92
CA PRO A 173 -23.28 -6.50 22.93
C PRO A 173 -24.68 -7.01 22.54
N ARG A 174 -25.57 -6.07 22.20
CA ARG A 174 -26.96 -6.41 21.86
C ARG A 174 -27.03 -6.94 20.42
N LEU A 175 -27.71 -8.06 20.25
CA LEU A 175 -28.11 -8.60 18.96
C LEU A 175 -29.63 -8.69 18.92
N ASP A 176 -30.24 -8.20 17.84
CA ASP A 176 -31.67 -8.34 17.63
C ASP A 176 -32.06 -9.83 17.49
N GLU A 177 -33.20 -10.23 18.06
CA GLU A 177 -33.65 -11.63 18.06
C GLU A 177 -33.94 -12.14 16.63
N GLY A 178 -34.46 -11.28 15.74
CA GLY A 178 -34.64 -11.58 14.33
C GLY A 178 -33.30 -11.79 13.61
N ALA A 179 -32.30 -10.96 13.91
CA ALA A 179 -30.94 -11.14 13.40
C ALA A 179 -30.30 -12.45 13.89
N LEU A 180 -30.42 -12.78 15.18
CA LEU A 180 -29.91 -14.03 15.75
C LEU A 180 -30.57 -15.25 15.09
N ARG A 181 -31.91 -15.26 14.97
CA ARG A 181 -32.64 -16.34 14.28
C ARG A 181 -32.19 -16.49 12.83
N SER A 182 -31.92 -15.39 12.15
CA SER A 182 -31.44 -15.40 10.76
C SER A 182 -30.05 -16.01 10.63
N LEU A 183 -29.12 -15.68 11.55
CA LEU A 183 -27.79 -16.29 11.60
C LEU A 183 -27.86 -17.78 11.91
N ILE A 184 -28.68 -18.19 12.88
CA ILE A 184 -28.89 -19.62 13.22
C ILE A 184 -29.44 -20.38 12.01
N ALA A 185 -30.45 -19.83 11.34
CA ALA A 185 -31.02 -20.43 10.13
C ALA A 185 -30.00 -20.52 8.98
N ALA A 186 -29.12 -19.52 8.83
CA ALA A 186 -28.02 -19.58 7.88
C ALA A 186 -27.02 -20.69 8.22
N GLY A 187 -26.59 -20.79 9.49
CA GLY A 187 -25.71 -21.86 9.97
C GLY A 187 -26.29 -23.25 9.74
N ARG A 188 -27.57 -23.47 10.07
CA ARG A 188 -28.25 -24.75 9.80
C ARG A 188 -28.24 -25.11 8.32
N ARG A 189 -28.45 -24.14 7.42
CA ARG A 189 -28.35 -24.35 5.96
C ARG A 189 -26.93 -24.70 5.52
N ILE A 190 -25.90 -24.08 6.11
CA ILE A 190 -24.49 -24.40 5.83
C ILE A 190 -24.18 -25.84 6.27
N ALA A 191 -24.55 -26.21 7.51
CA ALA A 191 -24.37 -27.57 8.02
C ALA A 191 -25.05 -28.63 7.15
N ALA A 192 -26.28 -28.35 6.70
CA ALA A 192 -27.04 -29.25 5.83
C ALA A 192 -26.37 -29.44 4.46
N LYS A 193 -25.80 -28.38 3.86
CA LYS A 193 -25.09 -28.48 2.58
C LYS A 193 -23.80 -29.29 2.66
N GLN A 194 -23.07 -29.20 3.76
CA GLN A 194 -21.83 -29.96 3.98
C GLN A 194 -22.08 -31.43 4.31
N SER A 195 -23.29 -31.77 4.78
CA SER A 195 -23.72 -33.15 5.00
C SER A 195 -24.13 -33.76 3.65
N THR A 196 -23.18 -34.28 2.86
CA THR A 196 -23.35 -34.74 1.47
C THR A 196 -24.27 -35.96 1.25
N SER A 197 -25.07 -36.36 2.24
CA SER A 197 -26.10 -37.37 2.05
C SER A 197 -27.29 -36.78 1.30
N ARG A 198 -27.46 -37.14 0.01
CA ARG A 198 -28.73 -36.96 -0.74
C ARG A 198 -29.82 -37.92 -0.22
N ASP A 199 -29.93 -38.08 1.08
CA ASP A 199 -30.96 -38.89 1.73
C ASP A 199 -32.07 -37.96 2.23
N PRO A 200 -33.28 -38.02 1.65
CA PRO A 200 -34.44 -37.26 2.10
C PRO A 200 -34.88 -37.60 3.53
N SER A 201 -34.38 -38.70 4.10
CA SER A 201 -34.65 -39.14 5.48
C SER A 201 -33.57 -38.70 6.49
N ALA A 202 -32.50 -38.03 6.03
CA ALA A 202 -31.46 -37.52 6.91
C ALA A 202 -32.05 -36.49 7.90
N ALA A 203 -32.08 -36.87 9.18
CA ALA A 203 -32.55 -36.00 10.24
C ALA A 203 -31.70 -34.72 10.30
N THR A 204 -32.36 -33.58 10.48
CA THR A 204 -31.66 -32.32 10.78
C THR A 204 -31.07 -32.46 12.17
N VAL A 205 -29.74 -32.54 12.27
CA VAL A 205 -29.06 -32.59 13.57
C VAL A 205 -29.18 -31.20 14.20
N GLU A 206 -29.81 -31.12 15.36
CA GLU A 206 -29.86 -29.88 16.13
C GLU A 206 -28.48 -29.61 16.76
N PRO A 207 -27.99 -28.36 16.74
CA PRO A 207 -26.73 -28.03 17.37
C PRO A 207 -26.83 -28.16 18.90
N LEU A 208 -25.77 -28.64 19.55
CA LEU A 208 -25.62 -28.65 21.00
C LEU A 208 -25.69 -27.24 21.61
N ALA A 209 -25.16 -26.27 20.87
CA ALA A 209 -25.17 -24.87 21.28
C ALA A 209 -25.06 -23.94 20.07
N ALA A 210 -25.69 -22.78 20.19
CA ALA A 210 -25.41 -21.59 19.38
C ALA A 210 -24.57 -20.60 20.21
N THR A 211 -23.44 -20.16 19.67
CA THR A 211 -22.58 -19.16 20.32
C THR A 211 -22.40 -17.94 19.41
N VAL A 212 -22.84 -16.77 19.85
CA VAL A 212 -22.53 -15.48 19.22
C VAL A 212 -21.11 -15.07 19.60
N LEU A 213 -20.24 -14.97 18.61
CA LEU A 213 -18.85 -14.55 18.75
C LEU A 213 -18.75 -13.07 18.37
N TRP A 214 -18.44 -12.22 19.35
CA TRP A 214 -18.26 -10.79 19.13
C TRP A 214 -16.83 -10.50 18.70
N VAL A 215 -16.66 -10.28 17.39
CA VAL A 215 -15.38 -10.01 16.76
C VAL A 215 -15.28 -8.53 16.46
N ARG A 216 -14.19 -7.90 16.87
CA ARG A 216 -14.01 -6.47 16.69
C ARG A 216 -13.47 -6.11 15.32
N HIS A 217 -14.13 -5.14 14.69
CA HIS A 217 -13.65 -4.44 13.52
C HIS A 217 -13.09 -3.07 13.93
N ALA A 218 -11.94 -2.72 13.38
CA ALA A 218 -11.25 -1.46 13.66
C ALA A 218 -11.25 -0.60 12.41
N GLU A 219 -11.78 0.61 12.54
CA GLU A 219 -11.78 1.63 11.49
C GLU A 219 -11.22 2.94 12.05
N GLY A 220 -10.40 3.63 11.28
CA GLY A 220 -9.83 4.91 11.70
C GLY A 220 -8.84 5.49 10.71
N ARG A 221 -8.09 6.49 11.18
CA ARG A 221 -7.00 7.10 10.39
C ARG A 221 -5.74 7.26 11.23
N LEU A 222 -4.61 6.91 10.63
CA LEU A 222 -3.31 7.36 11.09
C LEU A 222 -3.09 8.78 10.59
N GLN A 223 -2.64 9.67 11.45
CA GLN A 223 -2.34 11.04 11.11
C GLN A 223 -0.85 11.28 11.30
N PHE A 224 -0.17 11.60 10.21
CA PHE A 224 1.25 11.96 10.20
C PHE A 224 1.38 13.47 10.27
N THR A 225 2.16 13.97 11.22
CA THR A 225 2.43 15.40 11.39
C THR A 225 3.93 15.68 11.34
N ILE A 226 4.35 16.57 10.44
CA ILE A 226 5.75 17.01 10.27
C ILE A 226 5.76 18.53 10.24
N GLY A 227 6.30 19.16 11.27
CA GLY A 227 6.19 20.61 11.45
C GLY A 227 4.74 21.06 11.56
N ALA A 228 4.30 21.94 10.65
CA ALA A 228 2.92 22.42 10.56
C ALA A 228 2.04 21.62 9.59
N PHE A 229 2.59 20.60 8.94
CA PHE A 229 1.91 19.84 7.90
C PHE A 229 1.37 18.53 8.43
N THR A 230 0.21 18.14 7.91
CA THR A 230 -0.49 16.94 8.35
C THR A 230 -1.07 16.18 7.16
N VAL A 231 -1.00 14.85 7.20
CA VAL A 231 -1.70 13.98 6.25
C VAL A 231 -2.30 12.78 6.96
N ASP A 232 -3.48 12.36 6.49
CA ASP A 232 -4.19 11.20 7.02
C ASP A 232 -4.01 9.97 6.13
N HIS A 233 -3.96 8.80 6.75
CA HIS A 233 -3.91 7.49 6.13
C HIS A 233 -4.96 6.58 6.76
N PRO A 234 -6.07 6.30 6.06
CA PRO A 234 -7.16 5.50 6.60
C PRO A 234 -6.79 4.02 6.71
N PHE A 235 -7.39 3.33 7.67
CA PHE A 235 -7.35 1.88 7.79
C PHE A 235 -8.73 1.34 8.17
N SER A 236 -9.01 0.11 7.76
CA SER A 236 -10.25 -0.61 8.05
C SER A 236 -10.00 -2.11 7.98
N SER A 237 -10.07 -2.82 9.11
CA SER A 237 -9.91 -4.28 9.13
C SER A 237 -10.41 -4.88 10.43
N TRP A 238 -10.51 -6.21 10.47
CA TRP A 238 -10.67 -6.95 11.73
C TRP A 238 -9.51 -6.62 12.67
N ALA A 239 -9.80 -6.24 13.91
CA ALA A 239 -8.80 -5.74 14.85
C ALA A 239 -7.65 -6.74 15.08
N ALA A 240 -7.97 -8.04 15.13
CA ALA A 240 -6.97 -9.11 15.23
C ALA A 240 -6.05 -9.19 13.99
N LEU A 241 -6.59 -8.92 12.81
CA LEU A 241 -5.88 -9.05 11.53
C LEU A 241 -5.21 -7.77 11.07
N LEU A 242 -5.48 -6.65 11.74
CA LEU A 242 -5.02 -5.34 11.33
C LEU A 242 -3.50 -5.33 11.20
N LYS A 243 -3.00 -4.97 10.01
CA LYS A 243 -1.58 -4.84 9.71
C LYS A 243 -1.32 -3.41 9.25
N PRO A 244 -0.15 -2.84 9.56
CA PRO A 244 0.25 -1.54 9.04
C PRO A 244 0.42 -1.64 7.52
N GLU A 245 -0.23 -0.74 6.79
CA GLU A 245 -0.12 -0.63 5.34
C GLU A 245 0.86 0.50 4.96
N PRO A 246 1.61 0.38 3.86
CA PRO A 246 2.49 1.47 3.45
C PRO A 246 1.65 2.73 3.13
N TYR A 247 2.08 3.88 3.63
CA TYR A 247 1.50 5.16 3.21
C TYR A 247 1.88 5.39 1.75
N VAL A 248 0.87 5.61 0.90
CA VAL A 248 1.05 5.93 -0.52
C VAL A 248 1.13 7.44 -0.67
N GLY A 249 2.29 7.92 -1.13
CA GLY A 249 2.50 9.33 -1.44
C GLY A 249 1.48 9.86 -2.44
N LYS A 250 0.92 11.05 -2.18
CA LYS A 250 -0.09 11.66 -3.04
C LYS A 250 0.50 12.12 -4.37
N ASP A 251 1.74 12.60 -4.35
CA ASP A 251 2.43 13.13 -5.51
C ASP A 251 3.36 12.09 -6.17
N SER A 252 3.98 11.21 -5.38
CA SER A 252 4.88 10.17 -5.91
C SER A 252 4.15 8.88 -6.31
N GLY A 253 3.00 8.58 -5.69
CA GLY A 253 2.31 7.29 -5.84
C GLY A 253 3.07 6.10 -5.23
N VAL A 254 4.16 6.34 -4.51
CA VAL A 254 5.01 5.29 -3.93
C VAL A 254 4.54 4.95 -2.52
N GLY A 255 4.41 3.66 -2.22
CA GLY A 255 4.10 3.17 -0.87
C GLY A 255 5.35 3.03 -0.01
N ALA A 256 5.37 3.65 1.17
CA ALA A 256 6.47 3.50 2.13
C ALA A 256 6.03 3.60 3.60
N PHE A 257 6.90 3.13 4.49
CA PHE A 257 6.76 3.27 5.94
C PHE A 257 7.63 4.40 6.51
N LYS A 258 8.54 4.96 5.72
CA LYS A 258 9.39 6.09 6.12
C LYS A 258 8.91 7.35 5.42
N LEU A 259 8.53 8.36 6.19
CA LEU A 259 7.90 9.59 5.69
C LEU A 259 8.75 10.81 6.03
N GLY A 260 8.70 11.81 5.16
CA GLY A 260 9.31 13.12 5.36
C GLY A 260 8.43 14.21 4.78
N ALA A 261 8.82 15.47 4.99
CA ALA A 261 8.19 16.61 4.33
C ALA A 261 9.17 17.34 3.39
N THR A 262 8.63 17.84 2.29
CA THR A 262 9.26 18.89 1.47
C THR A 262 9.11 20.25 2.16
N ASP A 263 9.90 21.23 1.74
CA ASP A 263 9.85 22.57 2.35
C ASP A 263 8.53 23.32 2.05
N ASP A 264 7.80 22.91 1.01
CA ASP A 264 6.46 23.42 0.69
C ASP A 264 5.32 22.64 1.36
N GLY A 265 5.64 21.65 2.19
CA GLY A 265 4.69 21.01 3.08
C GLY A 265 4.01 19.74 2.59
N ARG A 266 4.50 19.14 1.52
CA ARG A 266 4.01 17.83 1.05
C ARG A 266 4.67 16.74 1.88
N ILE A 267 3.85 15.88 2.49
CA ILE A 267 4.30 14.70 3.22
C ILE A 267 4.30 13.51 2.26
N GLU A 268 5.49 12.98 2.01
CA GLU A 268 5.76 11.94 1.02
C GLU A 268 6.70 10.88 1.59
N PRO A 269 6.81 9.69 0.95
CA PRO A 269 7.89 8.76 1.22
C PRO A 269 9.24 9.48 1.27
N ALA A 270 9.99 9.28 2.36
CA ALA A 270 11.23 10.01 2.59
C ALA A 270 12.25 9.82 1.45
N ASP A 271 12.25 8.64 0.82
CA ASP A 271 13.13 8.33 -0.31
C ASP A 271 12.74 9.07 -1.60
N GLU A 272 11.48 9.50 -1.73
CA GLU A 272 10.99 10.31 -2.84
C GLU A 272 11.27 11.82 -2.64
N ILE A 273 11.79 12.20 -1.48
CA ILE A 273 12.21 13.57 -1.18
C ILE A 273 13.72 13.68 -1.39
N ALA A 274 14.15 14.75 -2.07
CA ALA A 274 15.55 15.03 -2.33
C ALA A 274 15.87 16.51 -2.09
N VAL A 275 17.14 16.81 -1.83
CA VAL A 275 17.62 18.18 -1.64
C VAL A 275 18.12 18.74 -2.96
N CYS A 276 17.60 19.90 -3.35
CA CYS A 276 18.15 20.69 -4.43
C CYS A 276 19.57 21.15 -4.07
N GLN A 277 20.58 20.67 -4.79
CA GLN A 277 21.99 20.93 -4.44
C GLN A 277 22.42 22.39 -4.65
N LYS A 278 21.57 23.21 -5.28
CA LYS A 278 21.82 24.65 -5.49
C LYS A 278 21.18 25.53 -4.43
N SER A 279 19.95 25.24 -4.00
CA SER A 279 19.20 26.06 -3.03
C SER A 279 19.16 25.49 -1.63
N GLY A 280 19.48 24.20 -1.46
CA GLY A 280 19.27 23.48 -0.19
C GLY A 280 17.82 23.07 0.07
N ARG A 281 16.89 23.43 -0.83
CA ARG A 281 15.46 23.13 -0.64
C ARG A 281 15.16 21.64 -0.70
N ARG A 282 14.35 21.11 0.22
CA ARG A 282 13.76 19.76 0.13
C ARG A 282 12.56 19.79 -0.80
N VAL A 283 12.62 19.00 -1.87
CA VAL A 283 11.60 18.93 -2.93
C VAL A 283 11.40 17.48 -3.36
N LEU A 284 10.41 17.21 -4.21
CA LEU A 284 10.27 15.85 -4.73
C LEU A 284 11.42 15.53 -5.68
N ARG A 285 11.91 14.31 -5.62
CA ARG A 285 13.01 13.82 -6.46
C ARG A 285 12.72 14.01 -7.94
N GLN A 286 11.47 13.79 -8.36
CA GLN A 286 11.01 13.95 -9.74
C GLN A 286 11.00 15.41 -10.22
N GLU A 287 11.00 16.38 -9.31
CA GLU A 287 11.06 17.81 -9.66
C GLU A 287 12.48 18.29 -9.93
N LEU A 288 13.50 17.47 -9.61
CA LEU A 288 14.89 17.81 -9.85
C LEU A 288 15.33 17.38 -11.23
N VAL A 289 16.07 18.25 -11.90
CA VAL A 289 16.79 17.95 -13.14
C VAL A 289 18.28 17.84 -12.87
N GLN A 290 18.97 17.00 -13.64
CA GLN A 290 20.42 16.88 -13.55
C GLN A 290 21.11 17.87 -14.49
N CYS A 291 22.05 18.65 -13.95
CA CYS A 291 22.90 19.54 -14.74
C CYS A 291 23.86 18.72 -15.61
N GLY A 292 23.80 18.90 -16.93
CA GLY A 292 24.66 18.20 -17.90
C GLY A 292 26.15 18.56 -17.83
N VAL A 293 26.56 19.52 -16.99
CA VAL A 293 27.97 19.90 -16.78
C VAL A 293 28.48 19.38 -15.44
N THR A 294 27.79 19.72 -14.35
CA THR A 294 28.27 19.45 -12.98
C THR A 294 27.76 18.13 -12.42
N GLY A 295 26.76 17.52 -13.05
CA GLY A 295 26.06 16.35 -12.54
C GLY A 295 25.14 16.64 -11.35
N LEU A 296 25.05 17.90 -10.89
CA LEU A 296 24.22 18.27 -9.75
C LEU A 296 22.73 18.15 -10.07
N ARG A 297 21.94 17.67 -9.11
CA ARG A 297 20.47 17.65 -9.14
C ARG A 297 19.93 18.95 -8.56
N VAL A 298 19.23 19.71 -9.38
CA VAL A 298 18.79 21.07 -9.07
C VAL A 298 17.37 21.31 -9.56
N LEU A 299 16.72 22.34 -9.04
CA LEU A 299 15.40 22.74 -9.52
C LEU A 299 15.52 23.32 -10.95
N PRO A 300 14.54 23.09 -11.82
CA PRO A 300 14.54 23.59 -13.20
C PRO A 300 14.78 25.10 -13.31
N GLU A 301 14.30 25.87 -12.34
CA GLU A 301 14.47 27.34 -12.26
C GLU A 301 15.94 27.80 -12.25
N PHE A 302 16.88 26.94 -11.80
CA PHE A 302 18.32 27.24 -11.81
C PHE A 302 19.01 26.83 -13.11
N THR A 303 18.27 26.24 -14.05
CA THR A 303 18.81 25.72 -15.31
C THR A 303 18.29 26.48 -16.52
N GLU A 304 19.02 26.33 -17.62
CA GLU A 304 18.60 26.66 -18.98
C GLU A 304 18.93 25.44 -19.86
N ILE A 305 18.18 25.20 -20.94
CA ILE A 305 18.48 24.13 -21.89
C ILE A 305 19.61 24.58 -22.82
N CYS A 306 20.66 23.77 -22.94
CA CYS A 306 21.75 24.06 -23.86
C CYS A 306 21.30 23.84 -25.32
N SER A 307 21.37 24.87 -26.16
CA SER A 307 20.95 24.78 -27.57
C SER A 307 21.68 23.71 -28.39
N VAL A 308 22.87 23.29 -27.95
CA VAL A 308 23.71 22.32 -28.66
C VAL A 308 23.51 20.88 -28.15
N SER A 309 23.41 20.67 -26.84
CA SER A 309 23.25 19.32 -26.27
C SER A 309 21.81 18.93 -25.96
N GLY A 310 20.90 19.89 -25.88
CA GLY A 310 19.51 19.67 -25.41
C GLY A 310 19.40 19.36 -23.91
N LEU A 311 20.52 19.38 -23.16
CA LEU A 311 20.53 19.03 -21.75
C LEU A 311 20.32 20.26 -20.84
N PRO A 312 19.59 20.13 -19.71
CA PRO A 312 19.53 21.14 -18.67
C PRO A 312 20.94 21.44 -18.15
N THR A 313 21.30 22.71 -18.06
CA THR A 313 22.60 23.16 -17.56
C THR A 313 22.39 24.33 -16.60
N LEU A 314 23.12 24.36 -15.49
CA LEU A 314 23.08 25.50 -14.58
C LEU A 314 23.43 26.81 -15.30
N ARG A 315 22.71 27.90 -15.03
CA ARG A 315 22.89 29.18 -15.73
C ARG A 315 24.33 29.73 -15.71
N GLY A 316 25.06 29.46 -14.61
CA GLY A 316 26.48 29.83 -14.44
C GLY A 316 27.48 28.95 -15.19
N GLU A 317 27.03 27.84 -15.78
CA GLU A 317 27.85 26.90 -16.56
C GLU A 317 27.73 27.12 -18.06
N PHE A 318 27.16 28.26 -18.47
CA PHE A 318 27.11 28.69 -19.86
C PHE A 318 28.24 29.66 -20.19
N VAL A 319 28.81 29.51 -21.39
CA VAL A 319 29.80 30.45 -21.94
C VAL A 319 29.50 30.69 -23.42
N ALA A 320 29.90 31.84 -23.94
CA ALA A 320 29.80 32.10 -25.37
C ALA A 320 30.86 31.30 -26.15
N CYS A 321 30.42 30.52 -27.14
CA CYS A 321 31.32 29.85 -28.07
C CYS A 321 32.18 30.90 -28.82
N LYS A 322 33.50 30.74 -28.84
CA LYS A 322 34.43 31.65 -29.56
C LYS A 322 34.08 31.75 -31.04
N ARG A 323 33.53 30.68 -31.62
CA ARG A 323 33.21 30.59 -33.05
C ARG A 323 31.80 31.05 -33.41
N CYS A 324 30.72 30.59 -32.78
CA CYS A 324 29.37 31.05 -33.15
C CYS A 324 28.79 32.13 -32.22
N ARG A 325 29.46 32.50 -31.13
CA ARG A 325 28.97 33.37 -30.04
C ARG A 325 27.70 32.90 -29.34
N GLN A 326 27.10 31.78 -29.74
CA GLN A 326 26.00 31.20 -28.98
C GLN A 326 26.44 30.92 -27.55
N ARG A 327 25.55 31.25 -26.61
CA ARG A 327 25.67 30.88 -25.21
C ARG A 327 25.36 29.39 -25.10
N VAL A 328 26.38 28.59 -24.81
CA VAL A 328 26.30 27.12 -24.77
C VAL A 328 26.88 26.60 -23.46
N SER A 329 26.49 25.39 -23.09
CA SER A 329 27.03 24.66 -21.95
C SER A 329 28.55 24.45 -22.09
N LYS A 330 29.31 24.58 -20.99
CA LYS A 330 30.75 24.25 -20.95
C LYS A 330 31.03 22.82 -21.42
N ALA A 331 30.13 21.86 -21.17
CA ALA A 331 30.31 20.46 -21.52
C ALA A 331 30.42 20.21 -23.04
N VAL A 332 29.86 21.10 -23.88
CA VAL A 332 29.94 20.96 -25.34
C VAL A 332 31.15 21.65 -25.97
N LEU A 333 31.95 22.36 -25.17
CA LEU A 333 33.10 23.13 -25.65
C LEU A 333 34.36 22.27 -25.68
N SER A 334 35.14 22.42 -26.75
CA SER A 334 36.56 22.06 -26.77
C SER A 334 37.34 23.26 -27.31
N GLU A 335 38.37 23.68 -26.59
CA GLU A 335 39.16 24.89 -26.89
C GLU A 335 38.35 26.20 -27.03
N GLY A 336 37.15 26.23 -26.42
CA GLY A 336 36.19 27.34 -26.51
C GLY A 336 35.32 27.30 -27.76
N VAL A 337 35.32 26.20 -28.53
CA VAL A 337 34.46 25.99 -29.70
C VAL A 337 33.47 24.86 -29.42
N CYS A 338 32.18 25.14 -29.62
CA CYS A 338 31.11 24.17 -29.36
C CYS A 338 31.14 23.00 -30.35
N SER A 339 30.60 21.86 -29.95
CA SER A 339 30.53 20.66 -30.78
C SER A 339 29.81 20.90 -32.11
N ALA A 340 28.73 21.69 -32.14
CA ALA A 340 28.06 22.07 -33.40
C ALA A 340 28.99 22.82 -34.36
N CYS A 341 29.80 23.75 -33.86
CA CYS A 341 30.81 24.47 -34.65
C CYS A 341 31.98 23.59 -35.11
N ARG A 342 32.29 22.52 -34.38
CA ARG A 342 33.36 21.57 -34.74
C ARG A 342 32.87 20.49 -35.70
N GLY A 343 31.59 20.12 -35.62
CA GLY A 343 30.94 19.08 -36.41
C GLY A 343 30.13 19.61 -37.60
N LEU A 344 30.58 20.68 -38.25
CA LEU A 344 29.93 21.22 -39.44
C LEU A 344 29.97 20.19 -40.59
N ALA A 345 28.80 19.78 -41.07
CA ALA A 345 28.66 18.82 -42.17
C ALA A 345 28.67 19.55 -43.52
N LYS A 346 29.32 18.97 -44.55
CA LYS A 346 29.26 19.53 -45.91
C LYS A 346 27.84 19.42 -46.46
N VAL A 347 27.36 20.49 -47.10
CA VAL A 347 26.03 20.55 -47.71
C VAL A 347 26.13 21.15 -49.11
N SER A 348 25.27 20.72 -50.03
CA SER A 348 25.13 21.34 -51.35
C SER A 348 24.28 22.61 -51.24
N LYS A 349 24.32 23.47 -52.27
CA LYS A 349 23.47 24.67 -52.33
C LYS A 349 21.98 24.35 -52.42
N ASP A 350 21.65 23.16 -52.92
CA ASP A 350 20.27 22.67 -53.02
C ASP A 350 19.74 22.13 -51.67
N ASP A 351 20.55 22.18 -50.59
CA ASP A 351 20.06 21.86 -49.24
C ASP A 351 18.90 22.82 -48.91
N PRO A 352 17.69 22.31 -48.57
CA PRO A 352 16.51 23.15 -48.36
C PRO A 352 16.73 24.28 -47.37
N ARG A 353 17.57 24.05 -46.35
CA ARG A 353 17.88 25.05 -45.32
C ARG A 353 18.68 26.20 -45.91
N LEU A 354 19.66 25.91 -46.79
CA LEU A 354 20.42 26.94 -47.48
C LEU A 354 19.59 27.65 -48.54
N VAL A 355 18.73 26.93 -49.26
CA VAL A 355 17.80 27.54 -50.24
C VAL A 355 16.95 28.60 -49.56
N TRP A 356 16.38 28.32 -48.38
CA TRP A 356 15.63 29.31 -47.61
C TRP A 356 16.49 30.48 -47.15
N ILE A 357 17.69 30.21 -46.63
CA ILE A 357 18.62 31.26 -46.21
C ILE A 357 19.01 32.17 -47.38
N PHE A 358 19.20 31.63 -48.59
CA PHE A 358 19.55 32.41 -49.78
C PHE A 358 18.36 33.18 -50.35
N GLY A 359 17.14 32.65 -50.20
CA GLY A 359 15.92 33.40 -50.52
C GLY A 359 15.82 34.69 -49.71
N GLU A 360 16.14 34.63 -48.42
CA GLU A 360 16.12 35.80 -47.53
C GLU A 360 17.38 36.67 -47.65
N HIS A 361 18.55 36.05 -47.85
CA HIS A 361 19.85 36.73 -47.94
C HIS A 361 20.61 36.33 -49.23
N PRO A 362 20.21 36.86 -50.41
CA PRO A 362 20.73 36.43 -51.71
C PRO A 362 22.24 36.59 -51.86
N GLY A 363 22.83 37.62 -51.23
CA GLY A 363 24.27 37.89 -51.27
C GLY A 363 25.14 36.79 -50.68
N LEU A 364 24.56 35.83 -49.94
CA LEU A 364 25.26 34.63 -49.47
C LEU A 364 25.49 33.61 -50.58
N ASP A 365 24.63 33.52 -51.59
CA ASP A 365 24.72 32.45 -52.61
C ASP A 365 26.04 32.49 -53.42
N ARG A 366 26.70 33.65 -53.55
CA ARG A 366 28.00 33.74 -54.24
C ARG A 366 29.13 32.92 -53.59
N TRP A 367 28.98 32.52 -52.33
CA TRP A 367 29.98 31.72 -51.63
C TRP A 367 29.90 30.24 -52.00
N LYS A 368 31.04 29.55 -51.97
CA LYS A 368 31.18 28.14 -52.34
C LYS A 368 31.54 27.26 -51.14
N HIS A 369 31.38 25.96 -51.30
CA HIS A 369 31.76 24.92 -50.32
C HIS A 369 31.13 25.14 -48.94
N TRP A 370 29.81 25.02 -48.88
CA TRP A 370 29.06 25.21 -47.66
C TRP A 370 29.20 24.02 -46.70
N GLN A 371 29.30 24.36 -45.42
CA GLN A 371 29.12 23.44 -44.32
C GLN A 371 28.09 24.00 -43.35
N LEU A 372 27.28 23.13 -42.77
CA LEU A 372 26.15 23.51 -41.93
C LEU A 372 26.10 22.61 -40.69
N ALA A 373 25.76 23.23 -39.57
CA ALA A 373 25.35 22.54 -38.35
C ALA A 373 24.09 23.21 -37.82
N GLU A 374 23.34 22.44 -37.07
CA GLU A 374 22.05 22.83 -36.56
C GLU A 374 22.03 22.67 -35.05
N THR A 375 21.52 23.69 -34.37
CA THR A 375 21.26 23.68 -32.92
C THR A 375 19.76 23.85 -32.70
N GLN A 376 19.28 23.90 -31.46
CA GLN A 376 17.84 24.06 -31.22
C GLN A 376 17.24 25.32 -31.89
N GLY A 377 17.92 26.47 -31.76
CA GLY A 377 17.37 27.77 -32.23
C GLY A 377 18.05 28.39 -33.45
N VAL A 378 19.24 27.91 -33.85
CA VAL A 378 19.99 28.54 -34.96
C VAL A 378 20.65 27.53 -35.89
N TYR A 379 20.81 27.94 -37.15
CA TYR A 379 21.73 27.38 -38.11
C TYR A 379 23.11 28.02 -37.97
N ILE A 380 24.16 27.21 -38.04
CA ILE A 380 25.56 27.65 -38.09
C ILE A 380 26.09 27.25 -39.46
N ALA A 381 26.21 28.21 -40.37
CA ALA A 381 26.66 28.00 -41.73
C ALA A 381 28.07 28.55 -41.93
N GLN A 382 28.91 27.81 -42.61
CA GLN A 382 30.25 28.23 -42.99
C GLN A 382 30.43 28.04 -44.49
N ALA A 383 31.03 29.01 -45.16
CA ALA A 383 31.43 28.91 -46.56
C ALA A 383 32.88 29.32 -46.75
N SER A 384 33.45 29.01 -47.90
CA SER A 384 34.80 29.43 -48.24
C SER A 384 34.94 29.93 -49.67
N SER A 385 35.85 30.88 -49.86
CA SER A 385 36.34 31.35 -51.14
C SER A 385 37.83 31.03 -51.26
N LEU A 386 38.49 31.50 -52.33
CA LEU A 386 39.93 31.26 -52.54
C LEU A 386 40.80 31.76 -51.39
N LEU A 387 40.45 32.89 -50.77
CA LEU A 387 41.27 33.56 -49.75
C LEU A 387 40.61 33.67 -48.37
N ARG A 388 39.27 33.59 -48.29
CA ARG A 388 38.51 33.87 -47.06
C ARG A 388 37.55 32.74 -46.72
N GLU A 389 37.20 32.65 -45.45
CA GLU A 389 36.07 31.88 -44.97
C GLU A 389 35.03 32.83 -44.36
N LEU A 390 33.77 32.46 -44.56
CA LEU A 390 32.59 33.12 -44.01
C LEU A 390 31.95 32.22 -42.97
N LEU A 391 31.53 32.79 -41.85
CA LEU A 391 30.67 32.15 -40.87
C LEU A 391 29.41 33.00 -40.71
N VAL A 392 28.25 32.37 -40.78
CA VAL A 392 26.95 32.98 -40.58
C VAL A 392 26.20 32.16 -39.53
N VAL A 393 25.65 32.84 -38.53
CA VAL A 393 24.76 32.23 -37.54
C VAL A 393 23.38 32.83 -37.75
N ILE A 394 22.42 31.99 -38.12
CA ILE A 394 21.08 32.38 -38.55
C ILE A 394 20.05 31.80 -37.59
N GLU A 395 19.14 32.62 -37.09
CA GLU A 395 17.99 32.17 -36.31
C GLU A 395 17.00 31.39 -37.18
N LYS A 396 16.55 30.22 -36.71
CA LYS A 396 15.75 29.31 -37.55
C LYS A 396 14.37 29.84 -37.91
N GLU A 397 13.71 30.48 -36.94
CA GLU A 397 12.31 30.90 -37.08
C GLU A 397 12.17 32.14 -37.96
N THR A 398 13.10 33.08 -37.82
CA THR A 398 13.03 34.38 -38.47
C THR A 398 13.97 34.52 -39.66
N LEU A 399 14.90 33.57 -39.83
CA LEU A 399 16.05 33.68 -40.72
C LEU A 399 16.91 34.93 -40.47
N ALA A 400 16.76 35.58 -39.31
CA ALA A 400 17.55 36.74 -38.95
C ALA A 400 19.01 36.34 -38.65
N ILE A 401 19.96 37.11 -39.19
CA ILE A 401 21.38 36.85 -38.95
C ILE A 401 21.76 37.37 -37.56
N ARG A 402 22.14 36.46 -36.67
CA ARG A 402 22.62 36.76 -35.31
C ARG A 402 24.11 37.11 -35.30
N ARG A 403 24.89 36.50 -36.19
CA ARG A 403 26.32 36.78 -36.34
C ARG A 403 26.76 36.58 -37.79
N ILE A 404 27.64 37.46 -38.26
CA ILE A 404 28.40 37.24 -39.48
C ILE A 404 29.87 37.59 -39.23
N ALA A 405 30.77 36.68 -39.58
CA ALA A 405 32.20 36.83 -39.33
C ALA A 405 33.02 36.28 -40.49
N GLN A 406 34.20 36.84 -40.72
CA GLN A 406 35.16 36.35 -41.70
C GLN A 406 36.50 36.02 -41.04
N ARG A 407 37.25 35.13 -41.70
CA ARG A 407 38.67 34.95 -41.44
C ARG A 407 39.44 34.70 -42.73
N SER A 408 40.72 35.06 -42.75
CA SER A 408 41.65 34.56 -43.76
C SER A 408 41.88 33.06 -43.56
N ARG A 409 42.10 32.30 -44.64
CA ARG A 409 42.48 30.89 -44.54
C ARG A 409 43.76 30.64 -43.73
N LEU A 410 44.64 31.65 -43.66
CA LEU A 410 45.87 31.60 -42.88
C LEU A 410 45.68 32.02 -41.41
N SER A 411 44.50 32.53 -41.02
CA SER A 411 44.21 32.98 -39.66
C SER A 411 43.31 32.00 -38.92
N LYS A 412 43.55 31.85 -37.61
CA LYS A 412 42.64 31.12 -36.70
C LYS A 412 41.56 32.02 -36.11
N THR A 413 41.67 33.34 -36.30
CA THR A 413 40.81 34.34 -35.66
C THR A 413 39.66 34.74 -36.57
N TRP A 414 38.44 34.61 -36.06
CA TRP A 414 37.22 35.12 -36.69
C TRP A 414 37.00 36.57 -36.29
N VAL A 415 36.78 37.44 -37.28
CA VAL A 415 36.50 38.87 -37.10
C VAL A 415 35.08 39.14 -37.54
N ASP A 416 34.29 39.78 -36.69
CA ASP A 416 32.92 40.18 -37.01
C ASP A 416 32.94 41.28 -38.06
N LEU A 417 32.02 41.21 -39.04
CA LEU A 417 31.90 42.27 -40.03
C LEU A 417 31.21 43.49 -39.41
N ASP A 418 31.66 44.68 -39.79
CA ASP A 418 30.94 45.91 -39.51
C ASP A 418 29.58 45.96 -40.27
N GLU A 419 28.73 46.90 -39.89
CA GLU A 419 27.36 47.00 -40.38
C GLU A 419 27.28 47.27 -41.89
N ALA A 420 28.17 48.12 -42.41
CA ALA A 420 28.25 48.43 -43.83
C ALA A 420 28.66 47.20 -44.66
N SER A 421 29.75 46.53 -44.25
CA SER A 421 30.25 45.30 -44.88
C SER A 421 29.23 44.17 -44.79
N ARG A 422 28.45 44.13 -43.71
CA ARG A 422 27.35 43.17 -43.55
C ARG A 422 26.21 43.47 -44.52
N GLY A 423 25.79 44.72 -44.67
CA GLY A 423 24.74 45.12 -45.62
C GLY A 423 25.09 44.77 -47.06
N ASP A 424 26.33 45.06 -47.46
CA ASP A 424 26.86 44.71 -48.79
C ASP A 424 27.10 43.20 -48.97
N LEU A 425 27.24 42.46 -47.86
CA LEU A 425 27.42 41.02 -47.95
C LEU A 425 26.11 40.30 -48.26
N LEU A 426 25.01 40.77 -47.66
CA LEU A 426 23.71 40.11 -47.65
C LEU A 426 22.80 40.47 -48.83
N LYS A 427 23.03 41.61 -49.47
CA LYS A 427 22.48 41.97 -50.78
C LYS A 427 23.21 41.23 -51.89
#